data_AF-A0A1V1P197-F1
#
_entry.id   AF-A0A1V1P197-F1
#
_cell.length_a   1.000
_cell.length_b   1.000
_cell.length_c   1.000
_cell.angle_alpha   90.00
_cell.angle_beta   90.00
_cell.angle_gamma   90.00
#
_symmetry.space_group_name_H-M   'P 1'
#
loop_
_entity.id
_entity.type
_entity.pdbx_description
1 polymer ?
#
loop_
_entity_poly.entity_id
_entity_poly.type
_entity_poly.pdbx_seq_one_letter_code
_entity_poly.pdbx_strand_id
1 'polypeptide(L)'
;MKRNVSIHLIICCMLVSAQIASASCWKAKIMGEREESKPKVLIGEGVESQTYPYPPDPPADKCLIQLLSSDKTKRLTTDIRQTGSQETIEWLLLVNPHGEGPLGNTTCTLSWSLDKGFSLTDFNDNILIADMSQTTTYPVSSMSDDYLRFKIKYQKTPFGLSALIRNLQILSGVLISTWEDLNCDKKIDLADVISLMQQVSE
;
A
#
# COMPACT_ATOMS: atom_id res chain seq x y z
N MET A 1 -21.73 -49.01 -5.92
CA MET A 1 -20.89 -48.04 -5.19
C MET A 1 -20.41 -46.96 -6.17
N LYS A 2 -21.16 -45.87 -6.33
CA LYS A 2 -20.79 -44.69 -7.14
C LYS A 2 -21.57 -43.49 -6.58
N ARG A 3 -20.98 -42.69 -5.69
CA ARG A 3 -21.56 -41.38 -5.26
C ARG A 3 -20.68 -40.42 -4.43
N ASN A 4 -19.37 -40.63 -4.31
CA ASN A 4 -18.53 -39.76 -3.44
C ASN A 4 -17.67 -38.70 -4.17
N VAL A 5 -17.62 -38.73 -5.51
CA VAL A 5 -16.76 -37.80 -6.29
C VAL A 5 -17.32 -36.36 -6.35
N SER A 6 -18.63 -36.16 -6.14
CA SER A 6 -19.24 -34.83 -6.26
C SER A 6 -18.94 -33.86 -5.10
N ILE A 7 -18.68 -34.34 -3.88
CA ILE A 7 -18.59 -33.45 -2.70
C ILE A 7 -17.22 -32.74 -2.65
N HIS A 8 -16.14 -33.41 -3.03
CA HIS A 8 -14.78 -32.84 -2.97
C HIS A 8 -14.53 -31.80 -4.08
N LEU A 9 -15.12 -31.98 -5.27
CA LEU A 9 -15.07 -30.97 -6.33
C LEU A 9 -15.83 -29.69 -5.95
N ILE A 10 -16.94 -29.82 -5.21
CA ILE A 10 -17.73 -28.69 -4.69
C ILE A 10 -16.95 -27.93 -3.61
N ILE A 11 -16.26 -28.63 -2.70
CA ILE A 11 -15.43 -27.98 -1.65
C ILE A 11 -14.23 -27.26 -2.29
N CYS A 12 -13.58 -27.85 -3.31
CA CYS A 12 -12.50 -27.21 -4.05
C CYS A 12 -12.99 -25.97 -4.84
N CYS A 13 -14.18 -26.02 -5.44
CA CYS A 13 -14.80 -24.85 -6.09
C CYS A 13 -15.23 -23.76 -5.09
N MET A 14 -15.69 -24.12 -3.88
CA MET A 14 -16.03 -23.14 -2.82
C MET A 14 -14.79 -22.49 -2.20
N LEU A 15 -13.65 -23.18 -2.12
CA LEU A 15 -12.39 -22.60 -1.67
C LEU A 15 -11.75 -21.66 -2.70
N VAL A 16 -11.94 -21.90 -4.00
CA VAL A 16 -11.42 -21.04 -5.09
C VAL A 16 -12.29 -19.79 -5.32
N SER A 17 -13.60 -19.87 -5.04
CA SER A 17 -14.51 -18.73 -5.27
C SER A 17 -14.58 -17.72 -4.11
N ALA A 18 -13.99 -18.02 -2.94
CA ALA A 18 -13.96 -17.10 -1.81
C ALA A 18 -12.79 -16.09 -1.85
N GLN A 19 -11.85 -16.24 -2.77
CA GLN A 19 -10.78 -15.24 -3.02
C GLN A 19 -11.24 -14.16 -3.98
N ILE A 20 -12.49 -13.71 -3.84
CA ILE A 20 -12.90 -12.40 -4.36
C ILE A 20 -11.97 -11.41 -3.66
N ALA A 21 -10.97 -10.93 -4.40
CA ALA A 21 -10.01 -9.95 -3.94
C ALA A 21 -10.77 -8.81 -3.26
N SER A 22 -10.78 -8.83 -1.92
CA SER A 22 -11.36 -7.74 -1.15
C SER A 22 -10.55 -6.52 -1.53
N ALA A 23 -11.16 -5.60 -2.27
CA ALA A 23 -10.57 -4.31 -2.59
C ALA A 23 -10.07 -3.70 -1.28
N SER A 24 -8.75 -3.68 -1.08
CA SER A 24 -8.16 -3.21 0.17
C SER A 24 -8.39 -1.71 0.28
N CYS A 25 -9.40 -1.33 1.04
CA CYS A 25 -9.65 0.07 1.35
C CYS A 25 -8.75 0.47 2.50
N TRP A 26 -7.92 1.50 2.30
CA TRP A 26 -7.05 2.03 3.32
C TRP A 26 -7.01 3.55 3.22
N LYS A 27 -6.78 4.22 4.35
CA LYS A 27 -6.62 5.68 4.41
C LYS A 27 -5.50 6.01 5.38
N ALA A 28 -4.71 7.01 5.05
CA ALA A 28 -3.62 7.47 5.90
C ALA A 28 -3.60 8.99 5.96
N LYS A 29 -3.33 9.49 7.16
CA LYS A 29 -3.19 10.92 7.42
C LYS A 29 -1.71 11.27 7.37
N ILE A 30 -1.38 12.28 6.57
CA ILE A 30 -0.07 12.93 6.58
C ILE A 30 -0.24 14.26 7.29
N MET A 31 0.56 14.51 8.32
CA MET A 31 0.51 15.71 9.13
C MET A 31 1.80 16.51 8.97
N GLY A 32 1.69 17.83 8.87
CA GLY A 32 2.83 18.74 9.06
C GLY A 32 2.74 19.35 10.44
N GLU A 33 3.87 19.51 11.12
CA GLU A 33 3.94 20.17 12.42
C GLU A 33 5.04 21.23 12.44
N ARG A 34 4.66 22.45 12.82
CA ARG A 34 5.56 23.57 13.10
C ARG A 34 4.91 24.45 14.16
N GLU A 35 5.52 24.57 15.33
CA GLU A 35 4.99 25.34 16.45
C GLU A 35 3.53 24.95 16.75
N GLU A 36 2.57 25.87 16.63
CA GLU A 36 1.14 25.60 16.82
C GLU A 36 0.42 25.14 15.53
N SER A 37 1.09 25.19 14.38
CA SER A 37 0.52 24.77 13.10
C SER A 37 0.55 23.25 12.94
N LYS A 38 -0.63 22.65 12.73
CA LYS A 38 -0.82 21.20 12.54
C LYS A 38 -1.68 20.86 11.30
N PRO A 39 -1.32 21.34 10.10
CA PRO A 39 -2.06 21.01 8.87
C PRO A 39 -2.04 19.49 8.62
N LYS A 40 -3.04 19.00 7.89
CA LYS A 40 -3.18 17.57 7.58
C LYS A 40 -3.77 17.36 6.20
N VAL A 41 -3.35 16.30 5.53
CA VAL A 41 -3.99 15.77 4.32
C VAL A 41 -4.30 14.29 4.48
N LEU A 42 -5.27 13.79 3.71
CA LEU A 42 -5.71 12.41 3.73
C LEU A 42 -5.48 11.76 2.36
N ILE A 43 -4.72 10.68 2.32
CA ILE A 43 -4.51 9.86 1.11
C ILE A 43 -5.11 8.47 1.34
N GLY A 44 -5.41 7.74 0.28
CA GLY A 44 -5.90 6.38 0.42
C GLY A 44 -6.39 5.72 -0.85
N GLU A 45 -6.82 4.47 -0.70
CA GLU A 45 -7.62 3.75 -1.68
C GLU A 45 -8.99 3.39 -1.09
N GLY A 46 -10.03 3.47 -1.92
CA GLY A 46 -11.40 3.14 -1.58
C GLY A 46 -12.13 2.44 -2.71
N VAL A 47 -13.36 1.99 -2.47
CA VAL A 47 -14.22 1.41 -3.51
C VAL A 47 -14.56 2.44 -4.60
N GLU A 48 -14.69 3.70 -4.20
CA GLU A 48 -14.93 4.85 -5.07
C GLU A 48 -13.84 5.90 -4.85
N SER A 49 -13.58 6.73 -5.88
CA SER A 49 -12.69 7.86 -5.74
C SER A 49 -13.38 8.99 -4.95
N GLN A 50 -12.62 9.67 -4.11
CA GLN A 50 -13.10 10.77 -3.28
C GLN A 50 -12.02 11.84 -3.20
N THR A 51 -12.34 13.06 -3.61
CA THR A 51 -11.45 14.21 -3.47
C THR A 51 -12.14 15.32 -2.69
N TYR A 52 -11.38 16.02 -1.87
CA TYR A 52 -11.84 17.24 -1.21
C TYR A 52 -10.88 18.38 -1.53
N PRO A 53 -11.38 19.52 -2.04
CA PRO A 53 -10.53 20.65 -2.37
C PRO A 53 -9.84 21.19 -1.12
N TYR A 54 -8.68 21.81 -1.32
CA TYR A 54 -8.03 22.55 -0.25
C TYR A 54 -8.86 23.80 0.08
N PRO A 55 -9.12 24.09 1.38
CA PRO A 55 -9.81 25.33 1.76
C PRO A 55 -8.96 26.55 1.37
N PRO A 56 -9.48 27.78 1.45
CA PRO A 56 -8.65 28.98 1.36
C PRO A 56 -7.48 28.89 2.34
N ASP A 57 -6.33 29.47 1.96
CA ASP A 57 -5.12 29.41 2.77
C ASP A 57 -5.39 30.00 4.17
N PRO A 58 -4.88 29.35 5.24
CA PRO A 58 -5.07 29.83 6.61
C PRO A 58 -4.29 31.14 6.83
N PRO A 59 -4.63 31.93 7.86
CA PRO A 59 -3.90 33.16 8.20
C PRO A 59 -2.38 32.91 8.34
N ALA A 60 -1.60 33.97 8.09
CA ALA A 60 -0.14 33.97 8.01
C ALA A 60 0.61 33.21 9.11
N ASP A 61 1.88 32.87 8.82
CA ASP A 61 2.77 32.13 9.71
C ASP A 61 2.32 30.70 10.08
N LYS A 62 1.76 29.94 9.13
CA LYS A 62 1.45 28.52 9.34
C LYS A 62 2.11 27.64 8.29
N CYS A 63 2.76 26.54 8.71
CA CYS A 63 3.15 25.48 7.77
C CYS A 63 1.91 25.05 6.97
N LEU A 64 2.07 24.89 5.66
CA LEU A 64 1.02 24.45 4.75
C LEU A 64 1.40 23.08 4.16
N ILE A 65 0.46 22.15 4.18
CA ILE A 65 0.58 20.88 3.45
C ILE A 65 -0.66 20.64 2.61
N GLN A 66 -0.46 20.29 1.34
CA GLN A 66 -1.52 20.16 0.36
C GLN A 66 -1.23 18.97 -0.55
N LEU A 67 -2.27 18.37 -1.11
CA LEU A 67 -2.13 17.39 -2.19
C LEU A 67 -2.37 18.10 -3.52
N LEU A 68 -1.70 17.66 -4.57
CA LEU A 68 -1.98 18.07 -5.94
C LEU A 68 -2.70 16.94 -6.67
N SER A 69 -3.80 17.25 -7.34
CA SER A 69 -4.57 16.30 -8.14
C SER A 69 -3.71 15.65 -9.23
N SER A 70 -4.12 14.47 -9.72
CA SER A 70 -3.36 13.72 -10.74
C SER A 70 -3.13 14.50 -12.04
N ASP A 71 -4.06 15.39 -12.42
CA ASP A 71 -3.95 16.31 -13.56
C ASP A 71 -3.14 17.58 -13.26
N LYS A 72 -2.69 17.73 -12.00
CA LYS A 72 -1.89 18.84 -11.49
C LYS A 72 -2.59 20.20 -11.49
N THR A 73 -3.93 20.23 -11.56
CA THR A 73 -4.70 21.49 -11.67
C THR A 73 -5.33 21.95 -10.36
N LYS A 74 -5.56 21.04 -9.40
CA LYS A 74 -6.30 21.34 -8.16
C LYS A 74 -5.48 20.98 -6.93
N ARG A 75 -5.55 21.85 -5.92
CA ARG A 75 -5.05 21.60 -4.57
C ARG A 75 -6.13 20.90 -3.75
N LEU A 76 -5.77 19.85 -3.04
CA LEU A 76 -6.68 18.97 -2.31
C LEU A 76 -6.24 18.81 -0.84
N THR A 77 -7.20 18.62 0.06
CA THR A 77 -6.95 18.11 1.42
C THR A 77 -7.12 16.60 1.50
N THR A 78 -7.84 16.01 0.55
CA THR A 78 -8.07 14.56 0.48
C THR A 78 -8.01 14.08 -0.96
N ASP A 79 -7.31 12.98 -1.19
CA ASP A 79 -7.29 12.23 -2.45
C ASP A 79 -7.33 10.72 -2.16
N ILE A 80 -8.54 10.17 -2.15
CA ILE A 80 -8.79 8.72 -2.09
C ILE A 80 -9.03 8.23 -3.51
N ARG A 81 -8.23 7.26 -3.94
CA ARG A 81 -8.32 6.70 -5.30
C ARG A 81 -9.11 5.42 -5.32
N GLN A 82 -9.76 5.16 -6.46
CA GLN A 82 -10.49 3.92 -6.62
C GLN A 82 -9.51 2.73 -6.65
N THR A 83 -9.84 1.70 -5.88
CA THR A 83 -9.05 0.48 -5.76
C THR A 83 -8.99 -0.26 -7.09
N GLY A 84 -7.87 -0.93 -7.35
CA GLY A 84 -7.69 -1.77 -8.54
C GLY A 84 -7.29 -1.02 -9.81
N SER A 85 -7.05 0.29 -9.72
CA SER A 85 -6.70 1.12 -10.88
C SER A 85 -5.26 0.89 -11.37
N GLN A 86 -4.28 0.69 -10.47
CA GLN A 86 -2.85 0.59 -10.81
C GLN A 86 -2.07 -0.25 -9.78
N GLU A 87 -0.93 -0.84 -10.20
CA GLU A 87 0.04 -1.52 -9.32
C GLU A 87 0.83 -0.54 -8.44
N THR A 88 1.11 0.64 -8.98
CA THR A 88 1.77 1.75 -8.29
C THR A 88 0.86 2.97 -8.30
N ILE A 89 0.73 3.62 -7.15
CA ILE A 89 -0.08 4.81 -6.97
C ILE A 89 0.79 5.91 -6.38
N GLU A 90 0.67 7.12 -6.91
CA GLU A 90 1.50 8.25 -6.50
C GLU A 90 0.65 9.46 -6.09
N TRP A 91 0.84 9.98 -4.89
CA TRP A 91 0.30 11.29 -4.46
C TRP A 91 1.38 12.35 -4.50
N LEU A 92 1.06 13.50 -5.10
CA LEU A 92 1.93 14.68 -5.11
C LEU A 92 1.64 15.53 -3.87
N LEU A 93 2.60 15.59 -2.95
CA LEU A 93 2.52 16.37 -1.73
C LEU A 93 3.26 17.70 -1.92
N LEU A 94 2.56 18.81 -1.64
CA LEU A 94 3.13 20.15 -1.60
C LEU A 94 3.31 20.54 -0.13
N VAL A 95 4.51 21.02 0.23
CA VAL A 95 4.83 21.46 1.58
C VAL A 95 5.46 22.84 1.50
N ASN A 96 4.87 23.81 2.18
CA ASN A 96 5.49 25.10 2.40
C ASN A 96 5.77 25.21 3.92
N PRO A 97 7.04 25.02 4.34
CA PRO A 97 7.42 25.14 5.73
C PRO A 97 7.23 26.54 6.30
N HIS A 98 7.13 27.59 5.47
CA HIS A 98 6.95 29.00 5.86
C HIS A 98 5.49 29.40 6.04
N GLY A 99 4.62 28.97 5.14
CA GLY A 99 3.31 29.60 4.94
C GLY A 99 3.47 31.00 4.37
N GLU A 100 2.60 31.93 4.80
CA GLU A 100 2.70 33.36 4.45
C GLU A 100 3.60 34.16 5.41
N GLY A 101 4.46 33.48 6.17
CA GLY A 101 5.32 34.10 7.16
C GLY A 101 6.57 34.79 6.59
N PRO A 102 7.38 35.46 7.44
CA PRO A 102 8.61 36.08 6.98
C PRO A 102 9.58 35.04 6.41
N LEU A 103 10.36 35.47 5.42
CA LEU A 103 11.44 34.66 4.85
C LEU A 103 12.53 34.44 5.89
N GLY A 104 13.10 33.24 5.91
CA GLY A 104 14.05 32.77 6.93
C GLY A 104 14.33 31.27 6.74
N ASN A 105 15.17 30.62 7.52
CA ASN A 105 15.25 29.16 7.46
C ASN A 105 14.20 28.57 8.40
N THR A 106 13.16 27.94 7.85
CA THR A 106 12.08 27.35 8.65
C THR A 106 11.91 25.87 8.35
N THR A 107 11.67 25.08 9.40
CA THR A 107 11.44 23.64 9.31
C THR A 107 10.01 23.29 9.70
N CYS A 108 9.37 22.45 8.90
CA CYS A 108 8.11 21.78 9.23
C CYS A 108 8.36 20.27 9.23
N THR A 109 7.94 19.57 10.28
CA THR A 109 8.12 18.12 10.37
C THR A 109 6.90 17.42 9.82
N LEU A 110 7.08 16.65 8.75
CA LEU A 110 6.06 15.72 8.27
C LEU A 110 6.01 14.50 9.18
N SER A 111 4.81 13.98 9.43
CA SER A 111 4.58 12.74 10.16
C SER A 111 3.42 11.94 9.59
N TRP A 112 3.47 10.61 9.75
CA TRP A 112 2.47 9.68 9.23
C TRP A 112 2.43 8.37 10.02
N SER A 113 1.40 7.59 9.75
CA SER A 113 1.29 6.18 10.15
C SER A 113 0.85 5.39 8.92
N LEU A 114 1.79 4.71 8.29
CA LEU A 114 1.60 3.94 7.06
C LEU A 114 2.17 2.53 7.25
N ASP A 115 1.54 1.55 6.62
CA ASP A 115 2.07 0.19 6.55
C ASP A 115 3.22 0.10 5.54
N LYS A 116 3.68 -1.12 5.24
CA LYS A 116 4.72 -1.37 4.23
C LYS A 116 4.23 -1.01 2.82
N GLY A 117 5.19 -0.81 1.91
CA GLY A 117 4.93 -0.54 0.50
C GLY A 117 4.85 0.96 0.15
N PHE A 118 5.10 1.84 1.12
CA PHE A 118 5.12 3.28 0.91
C PHE A 118 6.56 3.81 0.94
N SER A 119 6.87 4.71 0.00
CA SER A 119 8.13 5.45 -0.05
C SER A 119 7.88 6.94 -0.27
N LEU A 120 8.80 7.76 0.24
CA LEU A 120 8.82 9.20 0.03
C LEU A 120 9.97 9.52 -0.92
N THR A 121 9.67 10.22 -2.01
CA THR A 121 10.68 10.76 -2.93
C THR A 121 10.54 12.26 -3.06
N ASP A 122 11.61 12.91 -3.51
CA ASP A 122 11.50 14.28 -4.01
C ASP A 122 10.80 14.31 -5.39
N PHE A 123 10.68 15.51 -5.95
CA PHE A 123 10.06 15.71 -7.27
C PHE A 123 10.83 15.07 -8.43
N ASN A 124 12.13 14.86 -8.27
CA ASN A 124 13.04 14.27 -9.25
C ASN A 124 13.17 12.74 -9.08
N ASP A 125 12.32 12.13 -8.26
CA ASP A 125 12.32 10.70 -7.95
C ASP A 125 13.54 10.21 -7.15
N ASN A 126 14.30 11.10 -6.51
CA ASN A 126 15.31 10.68 -5.53
C ASN A 126 14.61 10.16 -4.28
N ILE A 127 14.97 8.95 -3.85
CA ILE A 127 14.40 8.31 -2.67
C ILE A 127 14.92 9.02 -1.42
N LEU A 128 14.00 9.62 -0.65
CA LEU A 128 14.29 10.23 0.65
C LEU A 128 14.07 9.22 1.77
N ILE A 129 12.97 8.44 1.68
CA ILE A 129 12.63 7.35 2.60
C ILE A 129 12.14 6.16 1.78
N ALA A 130 12.87 5.06 1.82
CA ALA A 130 12.54 3.85 1.07
C ALA A 130 11.35 3.06 1.65
N ASP A 131 11.18 3.09 2.97
CA ASP A 131 10.08 2.43 3.68
C ASP A 131 9.52 3.35 4.77
N MET A 132 8.37 3.95 4.47
CA MET A 132 7.65 4.86 5.37
C MET A 132 7.01 4.15 6.58
N SER A 133 7.06 2.82 6.66
CA SER A 133 6.67 2.09 7.88
C SER A 133 7.77 2.07 8.94
N GLN A 134 9.04 2.24 8.54
CA GLN A 134 10.20 2.23 9.44
C GLN A 134 10.58 3.63 9.91
N THR A 135 10.40 4.63 9.04
CA THR A 135 10.61 6.04 9.34
C THR A 135 9.27 6.75 9.25
N THR A 136 8.76 7.27 10.37
CA THR A 136 7.42 7.85 10.48
C THR A 136 7.40 9.39 10.44
N THR A 137 8.57 10.02 10.31
CA THR A 137 8.72 11.47 10.28
C THR A 137 9.80 11.92 9.30
N TYR A 138 9.66 13.12 8.72
CA TYR A 138 10.68 13.73 7.85
C TYR A 138 10.72 15.25 8.03
N PRO A 139 11.88 15.84 8.37
CA PRO A 139 12.02 17.29 8.46
C PRO A 139 12.09 17.92 7.07
N VAL A 140 11.28 18.95 6.83
CA VAL A 140 11.27 19.72 5.60
C VAL A 140 11.66 21.16 5.91
N SER A 141 12.82 21.58 5.42
CA SER A 141 13.32 22.95 5.59
C SER A 141 13.32 23.71 4.28
N SER A 142 12.96 24.98 4.31
CA SER A 142 13.06 25.90 3.18
C SER A 142 13.59 27.25 3.65
N MET A 143 14.18 28.00 2.71
CA MET A 143 14.50 29.43 2.88
C MET A 143 13.58 30.34 2.07
N SER A 144 12.77 29.77 1.16
CA SER A 144 11.76 30.48 0.37
C SER A 144 10.35 30.09 0.80
N ASP A 145 9.39 30.93 0.42
CA ASP A 145 7.95 30.71 0.52
C ASP A 145 7.40 29.78 -0.57
N ASP A 146 8.27 29.21 -1.41
CA ASP A 146 7.86 28.24 -2.42
C ASP A 146 7.44 26.90 -1.80
N TYR A 147 6.51 26.24 -2.49
CA TYR A 147 6.15 24.86 -2.17
C TYR A 147 7.24 23.90 -2.62
N LEU A 148 7.81 23.18 -1.66
CA LEU A 148 8.58 21.97 -1.91
C LEU A 148 7.63 20.85 -2.33
N ARG A 149 8.04 20.08 -3.34
CA ARG A 149 7.22 19.02 -3.93
C ARG A 149 7.81 17.66 -3.62
N PHE A 150 6.98 16.79 -3.08
CA PHE A 150 7.30 15.42 -2.76
C PHE A 150 6.32 14.47 -3.41
N LYS A 151 6.70 13.20 -3.50
CA LYS A 151 5.84 12.13 -3.98
C LYS A 151 5.76 11.07 -2.89
N ILE A 152 4.53 10.71 -2.51
CA ILE A 152 4.28 9.51 -1.73
C ILE A 152 3.91 8.43 -2.74
N LYS A 153 4.76 7.42 -2.88
CA LYS A 153 4.53 6.30 -3.79
C LYS A 153 4.12 5.08 -2.99
N TYR A 154 2.97 4.54 -3.33
CA TYR A 154 2.50 3.25 -2.84
C TYR A 154 2.71 2.21 -3.93
N GLN A 155 3.57 1.24 -3.65
CA GLN A 155 3.72 0.05 -4.46
C GLN A 155 2.94 -1.07 -3.77
N LYS A 156 1.87 -1.53 -4.41
CA LYS A 156 1.15 -2.70 -3.92
C LYS A 156 2.13 -3.85 -3.89
N THR A 157 2.42 -4.37 -2.70
CA THR A 157 3.06 -5.68 -2.62
C THR A 157 2.15 -6.64 -3.35
N PRO A 158 2.62 -7.28 -4.43
CA PRO A 158 1.79 -8.25 -5.11
C PRO A 158 1.54 -9.37 -4.10
N PHE A 159 0.34 -9.43 -3.56
CA PHE A 159 -0.32 -10.70 -3.25
C PHE A 159 -0.64 -11.43 -4.58
N GLY A 160 0.30 -11.38 -5.53
CA GLY A 160 0.19 -12.01 -6.81
C GLY A 160 0.33 -13.51 -6.61
N LEU A 161 -0.23 -14.26 -7.56
CA LEU A 161 -0.09 -15.70 -7.63
C LEU A 161 1.36 -16.15 -7.40
N SER A 162 2.37 -15.36 -7.77
CA SER A 162 3.78 -15.63 -7.52
C SER A 162 4.17 -15.66 -6.03
N ALA A 163 3.66 -14.76 -5.19
CA ALA A 163 3.89 -14.78 -3.74
C ALA A 163 3.15 -15.97 -3.10
N LEU A 164 1.93 -16.25 -3.56
CA LEU A 164 1.17 -17.44 -3.15
C LEU A 164 1.89 -18.73 -3.56
N ILE A 165 2.31 -18.84 -4.82
CA ILE A 165 3.08 -19.96 -5.38
C ILE A 165 4.38 -20.12 -4.61
N ARG A 166 5.10 -19.03 -4.30
CA ARG A 166 6.35 -19.11 -3.54
C ARG A 166 6.10 -19.60 -2.11
N ASN A 167 5.04 -19.13 -1.45
CA ASN A 167 4.66 -19.62 -0.13
C ASN A 167 4.19 -21.07 -0.17
N LEU A 168 3.45 -21.48 -1.21
CA LEU A 168 3.05 -22.86 -1.47
C LEU A 168 4.25 -23.74 -1.80
N GLN A 169 5.25 -23.22 -2.52
CA GLN A 169 6.51 -23.91 -2.84
C GLN A 169 7.42 -24.03 -1.62
N ILE A 170 7.39 -23.06 -0.71
CA ILE A 170 8.07 -23.14 0.59
C ILE A 170 7.37 -24.17 1.47
N LEU A 171 6.04 -24.15 1.53
CA LEU A 171 5.25 -25.17 2.24
C LEU A 171 5.47 -26.56 1.65
N SER A 172 5.46 -26.68 0.31
CA SER A 172 5.76 -27.94 -0.36
C SER A 172 7.22 -28.33 -0.17
N GLY A 173 8.16 -27.38 -0.14
CA GLY A 173 9.59 -27.59 0.16
C GLY A 173 9.86 -28.08 1.59
N VAL A 174 9.12 -27.54 2.57
CA VAL A 174 9.11 -28.03 3.96
C VAL A 174 8.44 -29.40 4.05
N LEU A 175 7.49 -29.69 3.16
CA LEU A 175 6.95 -31.05 3.00
C LEU A 175 7.93 -31.95 2.22
N ILE A 176 8.77 -31.45 1.29
CA ILE A 176 9.71 -32.18 0.39
C ILE A 176 10.76 -32.99 1.15
N SER A 177 11.12 -32.60 2.36
CA SER A 177 11.94 -33.47 3.22
C SER A 177 11.21 -34.73 3.73
N THR A 178 9.93 -34.89 3.42
CA THR A 178 9.09 -36.05 3.79
C THR A 178 8.31 -36.68 2.63
N TRP A 179 8.61 -36.39 1.35
CA TRP A 179 7.92 -37.06 0.23
C TRP A 179 8.55 -38.43 0.03
N GLU A 180 8.08 -39.38 0.82
CA GLU A 180 8.01 -40.77 0.39
C GLU A 180 6.96 -40.86 -0.74
N ASP A 181 7.24 -41.70 -1.72
CA ASP A 181 6.30 -42.10 -2.78
C ASP A 181 5.04 -42.70 -2.12
N LEU A 182 4.01 -41.85 -1.95
CA LEU A 182 2.84 -42.15 -1.12
C LEU A 182 1.97 -43.23 -1.74
N ASN A 183 1.99 -43.35 -3.06
CA ASN A 183 1.23 -44.36 -3.79
C ASN A 183 2.08 -45.59 -4.18
N CYS A 184 3.38 -45.57 -3.89
CA CYS A 184 4.35 -46.63 -4.15
C CYS A 184 4.55 -46.99 -5.64
N ASP A 185 4.35 -46.05 -6.57
CA ASP A 185 4.51 -46.28 -8.02
C ASP A 185 5.91 -45.97 -8.58
N LYS A 186 6.82 -45.58 -7.70
CA LYS A 186 8.21 -45.17 -7.95
C LYS A 186 8.36 -43.91 -8.80
N LYS A 187 7.32 -43.09 -8.87
CA LYS A 187 7.34 -41.76 -9.44
C LYS A 187 6.89 -40.78 -8.38
N ILE A 188 7.26 -39.51 -8.57
CA ILE A 188 6.67 -38.42 -7.80
C ILE A 188 5.86 -37.63 -8.82
N ASP A 189 4.54 -37.81 -8.78
CA ASP A 189 3.64 -37.17 -9.71
C ASP A 189 2.35 -36.64 -9.05
N LEU A 190 1.40 -36.20 -9.86
CA LEU A 190 0.16 -35.62 -9.38
C LEU A 190 -0.66 -36.61 -8.53
N ALA A 191 -0.49 -37.91 -8.72
CA ALA A 191 -1.17 -38.94 -7.95
C ALA A 191 -0.70 -39.00 -6.49
N ASP A 192 0.56 -38.66 -6.21
CA ASP A 192 1.07 -38.53 -4.84
C ASP A 192 0.50 -37.29 -4.15
N VAL A 193 0.41 -36.17 -4.87
CA VAL A 193 -0.21 -34.93 -4.37
C VAL A 193 -1.68 -35.17 -4.02
N ILE A 194 -2.40 -35.92 -4.86
CA ILE A 194 -3.79 -36.30 -4.62
C ILE A 194 -3.90 -37.23 -3.41
N SER A 195 -3.00 -38.21 -3.26
CA SER A 195 -2.98 -39.13 -2.11
C SER A 195 -2.70 -38.41 -0.79
N LEU A 196 -1.78 -37.43 -0.78
CA LEU A 196 -1.51 -36.62 0.40
C LEU A 196 -2.73 -35.77 0.80
N MET A 197 -3.38 -35.12 -0.18
CA MET A 197 -4.58 -34.34 0.10
C MET A 197 -5.74 -35.19 0.61
N GLN A 198 -5.82 -36.46 0.21
CA GLN A 198 -6.78 -37.42 0.76
C GLN A 198 -6.46 -37.78 2.22
N GLN A 199 -5.20 -38.08 2.54
CA GLN A 199 -4.77 -38.37 3.91
C GLN A 199 -5.01 -37.22 4.90
N VAL A 200 -4.84 -35.97 4.46
CA VAL A 200 -5.05 -34.78 5.31
C VAL A 200 -6.55 -34.45 5.48
N SER A 201 -7.41 -35.02 4.63
CA SER A 201 -8.86 -34.78 4.67
C SER A 201 -9.65 -35.76 5.57
N GLU A 202 -8.99 -36.81 6.06
CA GLU A 202 -9.50 -37.73 7.10
C GLU A 202 -9.17 -37.22 8.50
#